data_AF-A0A8T2THX4-F1
#
_entry.id   AF-A0A8T2THX4-F1
#
_cell.length_a   1.000
_cell.length_b   1.000
_cell.length_c   1.000
_cell.angle_alpha   90.00
_cell.angle_beta   90.00
_cell.angle_gamma   90.00
#
_symmetry.space_group_name_H-M   'P 1'
#
loop_
_entity.id
_entity.type
_entity.pdbx_description
1 polymer ?
#
loop_
_entity_poly.entity_id
_entity_poly.type
_entity_poly.pdbx_seq_one_letter_code
_entity_poly.pdbx_strand_id
1 'polypeptide(L)'
;MPTKPIISITPRHPEKYLQKGPAYVDSNCKYLAGKNFVDFGNVNWNDLMDEFGIKDRSKVLVFFDDHQNEMRRFQQAIHAGFSHLVFEDNYDTGTGDHYSLRQICDQPLVKGGGHSCSAMSKEGRLRATRQEKWEKAVDIKELCGPAGEWWGVRGEVRDNFNHSFEQITQEQHLENFMLIESHLDLYWELPPVAAPSLTQQSRYDPARTTYPIIRGNETALFDQLGLGNLDKVLFNGYTQMVYLKVFP
;
A
#
# COMPACT_ATOMS: atom_id res chain seq x y z
N MET A 1 -0.59 -26.12 0.81
CA MET A 1 -0.01 -25.40 -0.34
C MET A 1 -1.14 -24.87 -1.21
N PRO A 2 -1.01 -23.65 -1.75
CA PRO A 2 -1.99 -23.07 -2.68
C PRO A 2 -2.21 -23.98 -3.89
N THR A 3 -3.47 -24.18 -4.29
CA THR A 3 -3.84 -25.01 -5.44
C THR A 3 -4.08 -24.20 -6.71
N LYS A 4 -4.07 -22.86 -6.61
CA LYS A 4 -4.22 -21.94 -7.72
C LYS A 4 -2.85 -21.58 -8.30
N PRO A 5 -2.74 -21.29 -9.61
CA PRO A 5 -1.51 -20.79 -10.19
C PRO A 5 -1.05 -19.51 -9.50
N ILE A 6 0.26 -19.41 -9.23
CA ILE A 6 0.89 -18.22 -8.67
C ILE A 6 1.95 -17.74 -9.65
N ILE A 7 1.99 -16.43 -9.87
CA ILE A 7 3.05 -15.78 -10.65
C ILE A 7 3.70 -14.77 -9.71
N SER A 8 5.02 -14.85 -9.57
CA SER A 8 5.81 -13.89 -8.79
C SER A 8 6.76 -13.17 -9.71
N ILE A 9 6.71 -11.84 -9.69
CA ILE A 9 7.61 -10.95 -10.42
C ILE A 9 8.53 -10.32 -9.39
N THR A 10 9.83 -10.62 -9.45
CA THR A 10 10.79 -10.09 -8.49
C THR A 10 12.19 -10.03 -9.08
N PRO A 11 12.97 -8.95 -8.85
CA PRO A 11 14.34 -8.88 -9.36
C PRO A 11 15.22 -10.05 -8.91
N ARG A 12 14.95 -10.64 -7.73
CA ARG A 12 15.76 -11.70 -7.13
C ARG A 12 14.87 -12.87 -6.69
N HIS A 13 15.21 -14.08 -7.16
CA HIS A 13 14.51 -15.29 -6.76
C HIS A 13 14.53 -15.49 -5.23
N PRO A 14 13.39 -15.85 -4.59
CA PRO A 14 13.27 -15.93 -3.14
C PRO A 14 14.20 -16.98 -2.49
N GLU A 15 14.63 -18.01 -3.22
CA GLU A 15 15.60 -18.99 -2.71
C GLU A 15 16.91 -18.36 -2.22
N LYS A 16 17.30 -17.20 -2.77
CA LYS A 16 18.49 -16.47 -2.31
C LYS A 16 18.39 -16.00 -0.85
N TYR A 17 17.18 -15.94 -0.30
CA TYR A 17 16.92 -15.48 1.06
C TYR A 17 16.82 -16.64 2.06
N LEU A 18 16.72 -17.90 1.61
CA LEU A 18 16.70 -19.09 2.49
C LEU A 18 17.96 -19.20 3.36
N GLN A 19 19.08 -18.62 2.91
CA GLN A 19 20.34 -18.58 3.68
C GLN A 19 20.38 -17.46 4.72
N LYS A 20 19.50 -16.45 4.59
CA LYS A 20 19.48 -15.25 5.45
C LYS A 20 18.40 -15.32 6.52
N GLY A 21 17.37 -16.15 6.33
CA GLY A 21 16.27 -16.29 7.26
C GLY A 21 15.12 -17.08 6.63
N PRO A 22 13.94 -17.09 7.29
CA PRO A 22 12.75 -17.70 6.75
C PRO A 22 12.38 -17.05 5.42
N ALA A 23 12.26 -17.85 4.38
CA ALA A 23 11.76 -17.42 3.07
C ALA A 23 10.78 -18.47 2.54
N TYR A 24 9.77 -18.02 1.81
CA TYR A 24 8.79 -18.90 1.19
C TYR A 24 9.11 -19.09 -0.30
N VAL A 25 9.24 -20.34 -0.72
CA VAL A 25 9.40 -20.74 -2.12
C VAL A 25 8.35 -21.80 -2.39
N ASP A 26 7.54 -21.57 -3.43
CA ASP A 26 6.47 -22.48 -3.83
C ASP A 26 6.83 -23.13 -5.17
N SER A 27 6.83 -24.45 -5.21
CA SER A 27 7.10 -25.20 -6.44
C SER A 27 6.00 -25.03 -7.50
N ASN A 28 4.81 -24.57 -7.11
CA ASN A 28 3.70 -24.25 -8.02
C ASN A 28 3.70 -22.78 -8.47
N CYS A 29 4.69 -21.98 -8.06
CA CYS A 29 4.83 -20.59 -8.48
C CYS A 29 5.72 -20.47 -9.72
N LYS A 30 5.27 -19.71 -10.72
CA LYS A 30 6.11 -19.26 -11.82
C LYS A 30 6.82 -17.97 -11.42
N TYR A 31 8.14 -18.04 -11.34
CA TYR A 31 8.98 -16.90 -10.99
C TYR A 31 9.54 -16.20 -12.23
N LEU A 32 9.11 -14.96 -12.47
CA LEU A 32 9.75 -14.03 -13.39
C LEU A 32 10.84 -13.28 -12.61
N ALA A 33 11.99 -13.93 -12.44
CA ALA A 33 13.07 -13.45 -11.59
C ALA A 33 14.48 -13.62 -12.17
N GLY A 34 15.44 -12.84 -11.64
CA GLY A 34 16.84 -12.90 -12.07
C GLY A 34 16.99 -12.57 -13.56
N LYS A 35 17.50 -13.52 -14.35
CA LYS A 35 17.65 -13.34 -15.80
C LYS A 35 16.32 -13.25 -16.56
N ASN A 36 15.24 -13.77 -15.95
CA ASN A 36 13.90 -13.76 -16.51
C ASN A 36 13.05 -12.62 -15.91
N PHE A 37 13.64 -11.76 -15.10
CA PHE A 37 12.93 -10.63 -14.52
C PHE A 37 12.49 -9.67 -15.63
N VAL A 38 11.24 -9.24 -15.54
CA VAL A 38 10.63 -8.21 -16.37
C VAL A 38 9.74 -7.37 -15.46
N ASP A 39 9.79 -6.04 -15.59
CA ASP A 39 8.91 -5.14 -14.84
C ASP A 39 7.44 -5.44 -15.17
N PHE A 40 6.54 -5.30 -14.19
CA PHE A 40 5.11 -5.60 -14.33
C PHE A 40 4.49 -4.99 -15.61
N GLY A 41 4.82 -3.74 -15.94
CA GLY A 41 4.29 -3.06 -17.12
C GLY A 41 4.81 -3.58 -18.45
N ASN A 42 5.89 -4.37 -18.43
CA ASN A 42 6.53 -4.92 -19.63
C ASN A 42 6.26 -6.43 -19.81
N VAL A 43 5.51 -7.05 -18.90
CA VAL A 43 5.09 -8.45 -19.06
C VAL A 43 4.12 -8.56 -20.24
N ASN A 44 4.35 -9.53 -21.13
CA ASN A 44 3.32 -9.91 -22.08
C ASN A 44 2.22 -10.71 -21.37
N TRP A 45 1.24 -9.98 -20.83
CA TRP A 45 0.13 -10.56 -20.08
C TRP A 45 -0.77 -11.44 -20.94
N ASN A 46 -0.83 -11.26 -22.27
CA ASN A 46 -1.61 -12.14 -23.15
C ASN A 46 -1.02 -13.55 -23.14
N ASP A 47 0.26 -13.68 -23.52
CA ASP A 47 0.96 -14.96 -23.57
C ASP A 47 0.96 -15.65 -22.19
N LEU A 48 1.21 -14.88 -21.12
CA LEU A 48 1.30 -15.43 -19.79
C LEU A 48 -0.06 -15.91 -19.27
N MET A 49 -1.15 -15.18 -19.52
CA MET A 49 -2.48 -15.63 -19.14
C MET A 49 -2.93 -16.85 -19.96
N ASP A 50 -2.59 -16.91 -21.25
CA ASP A 50 -2.87 -18.05 -22.12
C ASP A 50 -2.15 -19.32 -21.66
N GLU A 51 -0.90 -19.22 -21.23
CA GLU A 51 -0.13 -20.33 -20.65
C GLU A 51 -0.82 -20.98 -19.46
N PHE A 52 -1.47 -20.17 -18.62
CA PHE A 52 -2.25 -20.64 -17.46
C PHE A 52 -3.73 -20.91 -17.78
N GLY A 53 -4.16 -20.75 -19.04
CA GLY A 53 -5.54 -20.94 -19.46
C GLY A 53 -6.52 -19.92 -18.86
N ILE A 54 -6.04 -18.75 -18.44
CA ILE A 54 -6.83 -17.69 -17.82
C ILE A 54 -7.42 -16.78 -18.89
N LYS A 55 -8.70 -16.99 -19.22
CA LYS A 55 -9.43 -16.18 -20.21
C LYS A 55 -10.05 -14.90 -19.63
N ASP A 56 -10.25 -14.89 -18.32
CA ASP A 56 -10.98 -13.84 -17.60
C ASP A 56 -10.09 -13.23 -16.53
N ARG A 57 -9.46 -12.10 -16.87
CA ARG A 57 -8.51 -11.39 -16.00
C ARG A 57 -9.18 -10.74 -14.79
N SER A 58 -10.49 -10.56 -14.82
CA SER A 58 -11.24 -10.08 -13.65
C SER A 58 -11.24 -11.10 -12.50
N LYS A 59 -10.75 -12.33 -12.71
CA LYS A 59 -10.59 -13.34 -11.65
C LYS A 59 -9.18 -13.39 -11.06
N VAL A 60 -8.27 -12.58 -11.57
CA VAL A 60 -6.88 -12.51 -11.11
C VAL A 60 -6.77 -11.44 -10.03
N LEU A 61 -6.18 -11.81 -8.90
CA LEU A 61 -5.78 -10.88 -7.85
C LEU A 61 -4.32 -10.48 -8.10
N VAL A 62 -4.07 -9.19 -8.23
CA VAL A 62 -2.72 -8.63 -8.34
C VAL A 62 -2.34 -8.03 -6.99
N PHE A 63 -1.20 -8.44 -6.45
CA PHE A 63 -0.65 -7.90 -5.21
C PHE A 63 0.65 -7.17 -5.53
N PHE A 64 0.71 -5.88 -5.21
CA PHE A 64 1.91 -5.07 -5.28
C PHE A 64 2.49 -4.95 -3.87
N ASP A 65 3.72 -5.43 -3.72
CA ASP A 65 4.50 -5.37 -2.48
C ASP A 65 5.02 -3.95 -2.22
N ASP A 66 5.74 -3.78 -1.11
CA ASP A 66 6.30 -2.51 -0.64
C ASP A 66 7.09 -1.70 -1.70
N HIS A 67 7.23 -0.41 -1.44
CA HIS A 67 8.05 0.53 -2.23
C HIS A 67 7.70 0.62 -3.73
N GLN A 68 6.42 0.43 -4.10
CA GLN A 68 5.93 0.61 -5.46
C GLN A 68 5.21 1.93 -5.65
N ASN A 69 5.41 2.57 -6.80
CA ASN A 69 4.58 3.71 -7.19
C ASN A 69 3.14 3.23 -7.49
N GLU A 70 2.22 3.41 -6.55
CA GLU A 70 0.87 2.86 -6.67
C GLU A 70 0.12 3.43 -7.88
N MET A 71 0.31 4.73 -8.22
CA MET A 71 -0.31 5.34 -9.40
C MET A 71 0.13 4.67 -10.70
N ARG A 72 1.44 4.47 -10.88
CA ARG A 72 1.99 3.82 -12.07
C ARG A 72 1.52 2.36 -12.16
N ARG A 73 1.54 1.63 -11.04
CA ARG A 73 1.13 0.23 -10.99
C ARG A 73 -0.37 0.07 -11.22
N PHE A 74 -1.18 0.99 -10.73
CA PHE A 74 -2.60 1.10 -11.05
C PHE A 74 -2.81 1.23 -12.56
N GLN A 75 -2.15 2.20 -13.21
CA GLN A 75 -2.27 2.41 -14.67
C GLN A 75 -1.85 1.19 -15.49
N GLN A 76 -0.76 0.52 -15.08
CA GLN A 76 -0.31 -0.69 -15.75
C GLN A 76 -1.29 -1.85 -15.55
N ALA A 77 -1.90 -1.97 -14.37
CA ALA A 77 -2.83 -3.04 -14.07
C ALA A 77 -4.15 -2.89 -14.83
N ILE A 78 -4.70 -1.67 -14.92
CA ILE A 78 -5.90 -1.38 -15.74
C ILE A 78 -5.59 -1.62 -17.23
N HIS A 79 -4.41 -1.18 -17.72
CA HIS A 79 -4.00 -1.42 -19.10
C HIS A 79 -3.85 -2.91 -19.41
N ALA A 80 -3.41 -3.70 -18.42
CA ALA A 80 -3.35 -5.15 -18.50
C ALA A 80 -4.72 -5.84 -18.29
N GLY A 81 -5.80 -5.10 -18.04
CA GLY A 81 -7.16 -5.65 -17.90
C GLY A 81 -7.44 -6.33 -16.56
N PHE A 82 -6.71 -5.99 -15.50
CA PHE A 82 -6.93 -6.53 -14.16
C PHE A 82 -7.91 -5.66 -13.36
N SER A 83 -8.76 -6.31 -12.57
CA SER A 83 -9.82 -5.63 -11.79
C SER A 83 -9.62 -5.68 -10.27
N HIS A 84 -8.80 -6.59 -9.76
CA HIS A 84 -8.59 -6.78 -8.33
C HIS A 84 -7.15 -6.51 -7.96
N LEU A 85 -6.91 -5.39 -7.28
CA LEU A 85 -5.58 -4.92 -6.91
C LEU A 85 -5.46 -4.85 -5.39
N VAL A 86 -4.33 -5.28 -4.87
CA VAL A 86 -3.92 -5.02 -3.49
C VAL A 86 -2.61 -4.30 -3.53
N PHE A 87 -2.53 -3.20 -2.79
CA PHE A 87 -1.31 -2.45 -2.56
C PHE A 87 -0.96 -2.57 -1.08
N GLU A 88 0.29 -2.91 -0.81
CA GLU A 88 0.95 -2.74 0.47
C GLU A 88 1.44 -1.29 0.61
N ASP A 89 1.75 -0.83 1.83
CA ASP A 89 2.27 0.52 2.09
C ASP A 89 1.37 1.68 1.62
N ASN A 90 0.05 1.51 1.68
CA ASN A 90 -0.94 2.58 1.46
C ASN A 90 -0.97 3.56 2.65
N TYR A 91 0.19 4.16 2.92
CA TYR A 91 0.48 5.03 4.05
C TYR A 91 -0.42 6.26 4.05
N ASP A 92 -0.67 6.78 5.25
CA ASP A 92 -1.39 8.04 5.43
C ASP A 92 -0.70 9.17 4.67
N THR A 93 -1.48 10.17 4.27
CA THR A 93 -0.98 11.48 3.85
C THR A 93 0.06 11.94 4.86
N GLY A 94 1.31 12.19 4.46
CA GLY A 94 2.37 12.36 5.47
C GLY A 94 3.54 11.44 5.35
N THR A 95 3.21 10.17 5.23
CA THR A 95 4.08 9.10 5.67
C THR A 95 4.33 8.14 4.51
N GLY A 96 5.29 7.25 4.72
CA GLY A 96 5.78 6.38 3.65
C GLY A 96 6.87 7.03 2.82
N ASP A 97 7.34 6.29 1.82
CA ASP A 97 8.46 6.67 0.98
C ASP A 97 8.15 6.64 -0.52
N HIS A 98 6.86 6.58 -0.86
CA HIS A 98 6.35 6.60 -2.22
C HIS A 98 4.95 7.22 -2.30
N TYR A 99 4.42 7.28 -3.52
CA TYR A 99 3.16 7.92 -3.86
C TYR A 99 2.01 6.91 -3.76
N SER A 100 1.31 6.93 -2.62
CA SER A 100 0.25 5.97 -2.29
C SER A 100 -1.14 6.41 -2.75
N LEU A 101 -2.05 5.46 -2.93
CA LEU A 101 -3.45 5.72 -3.27
C LEU A 101 -4.16 6.55 -2.21
N ARG A 102 -3.82 6.37 -0.93
CA ARG A 102 -4.36 7.17 0.16
C ARG A 102 -4.05 8.65 -0.05
N GLN A 103 -2.80 8.97 -0.36
CA GLN A 103 -2.39 10.34 -0.65
C GLN A 103 -3.11 10.88 -1.89
N ILE A 104 -3.27 10.05 -2.92
CA ILE A 104 -3.97 10.45 -4.15
C ILE A 104 -5.46 10.71 -3.89
N CYS A 105 -6.11 9.88 -3.07
CA CYS A 105 -7.53 10.00 -2.77
C CYS A 105 -7.84 11.03 -1.67
N ASP A 106 -6.85 11.48 -0.90
CA ASP A 106 -7.02 12.47 0.18
C ASP A 106 -7.17 13.91 -0.33
N GLN A 107 -8.09 14.15 -1.27
CA GLN A 107 -8.28 15.45 -1.88
C GLN A 107 -9.19 16.39 -1.10
N PRO A 108 -8.99 17.72 -1.17
CA PRO A 108 -9.91 18.71 -0.59
C PRO A 108 -11.35 18.63 -1.12
N LEU A 109 -11.54 18.06 -2.32
CA LEU A 109 -12.84 17.83 -2.95
C LEU A 109 -13.60 16.66 -2.29
N VAL A 110 -12.90 15.74 -1.64
CA VAL A 110 -13.48 14.61 -0.91
C VAL A 110 -13.86 15.05 0.49
N LYS A 111 -15.04 14.66 0.98
CA LYS A 111 -15.50 15.02 2.32
C LYS A 111 -14.55 14.47 3.39
N GLY A 112 -13.93 15.38 4.15
CA GLY A 112 -12.94 15.02 5.17
C GLY A 112 -11.54 14.74 4.62
N GLY A 113 -11.37 14.88 3.30
CA GLY A 113 -10.08 14.81 2.64
C GLY A 113 -9.36 16.15 2.60
N GLY A 114 -8.16 16.13 2.03
CA GLY A 114 -7.28 17.28 1.90
C GLY A 114 -6.39 17.47 3.12
N HIS A 115 -5.29 18.17 2.89
CA HIS A 115 -4.28 18.45 3.91
C HIS A 115 -3.89 19.93 3.91
N SER A 116 -3.48 20.42 5.07
CA SER A 116 -2.97 21.79 5.24
C SER A 116 -1.55 21.73 5.80
N CYS A 117 -0.59 22.29 5.09
CA CYS A 117 0.81 22.42 5.54
C CYS A 117 1.05 23.49 6.61
N SER A 118 -0.01 24.04 7.22
CA SER A 118 0.10 24.95 8.35
C SER A 118 0.31 24.22 9.67
N ALA A 119 1.46 24.41 10.31
CA ALA A 119 1.76 23.88 11.64
C ALA A 119 0.75 24.34 12.73
N MET A 120 0.10 25.48 12.51
CA MET A 120 -0.89 26.03 13.44
C MET A 120 -2.29 25.42 13.28
N SER A 121 -2.53 24.65 12.21
CA SER A 121 -3.80 23.97 11.97
C SER A 121 -4.09 22.88 13.02
N LYS A 122 -5.36 22.48 13.13
CA LYS A 122 -5.74 21.35 14.01
C LYS A 122 -4.97 20.08 13.64
N GLU A 123 -4.82 19.81 12.35
CA GLU A 123 -4.07 18.66 11.87
C GLU A 123 -2.59 18.75 12.21
N GLY A 124 -1.95 19.90 11.99
CA GLY A 124 -0.55 20.11 12.35
C GLY A 124 -0.24 19.84 13.82
N ARG A 125 -1.10 20.34 14.71
CA ARG A 125 -0.97 20.08 16.16
C ARG A 125 -1.18 18.60 16.51
N LEU A 126 -2.17 17.94 15.90
CA LEU A 126 -2.42 16.52 16.13
C LEU A 126 -1.26 15.65 15.65
N ARG A 127 -0.66 15.97 14.50
CA ARG A 127 0.51 15.26 13.98
C ARG A 127 1.74 15.40 14.88
N ALA A 128 2.03 16.60 15.35
CA ALA A 128 3.15 16.83 16.28
C ALA A 128 3.02 15.97 17.56
N THR A 129 1.82 15.87 18.15
CA THR A 129 1.59 15.01 19.32
C THR A 129 1.72 13.50 19.02
N ARG A 130 1.56 13.11 17.75
CA ARG A 130 1.46 11.70 17.35
C ARG A 130 2.79 11.15 16.85
N GLN A 131 3.65 11.99 16.31
CA GLN A 131 5.05 11.68 16.04
C GLN A 131 5.77 11.14 17.29
N GLU A 132 5.39 11.62 18.48
CA GLU A 132 5.93 11.11 19.76
C GLU A 132 5.46 9.69 20.13
N LYS A 133 4.39 9.18 19.49
CA LYS A 133 3.68 7.96 19.90
C LYS A 133 3.71 6.84 18.87
N TRP A 134 3.81 7.16 17.58
CA TRP A 134 3.73 6.19 16.48
C TRP A 134 4.99 6.27 15.63
N GLU A 135 5.63 5.13 15.40
CA GLU A 135 6.95 5.00 14.75
C GLU A 135 6.99 5.63 13.36
N LYS A 136 5.86 5.61 12.65
CA LYS A 136 5.75 6.10 11.28
C LYS A 136 5.00 7.43 11.17
N ALA A 137 4.55 8.00 12.28
CA ALA A 137 3.89 9.31 12.25
C ALA A 137 4.93 10.41 12.04
N VAL A 138 4.63 11.34 11.13
CA VAL A 138 5.46 12.51 10.86
C VAL A 138 4.72 13.79 11.20
N ASP A 139 5.47 14.85 11.55
CA ASP A 139 4.92 16.19 11.69
C ASP A 139 4.73 16.89 10.34
N ILE A 140 4.17 18.10 10.36
CA ILE A 140 3.94 18.90 9.14
C ILE A 140 5.25 19.34 8.47
N LYS A 141 6.32 19.56 9.22
CA LYS A 141 7.61 20.01 8.67
C LYS A 141 8.32 18.89 7.93
N GLU A 142 8.12 17.66 8.38
CA GLU A 142 8.60 16.45 7.72
C GLU A 142 7.77 16.14 6.47
N LEU A 143 6.44 16.21 6.60
CA LEU A 143 5.50 15.93 5.54
C LEU A 143 5.60 16.89 4.35
N CYS A 144 5.50 18.20 4.61
CA CYS A 144 5.24 19.15 3.54
C CYS A 144 6.50 19.59 2.79
N GLY A 145 6.38 19.62 1.46
CA GLY A 145 7.33 20.23 0.55
C GLY A 145 7.30 21.77 0.61
N PRO A 146 8.27 22.42 -0.06
CA PRO A 146 8.45 23.86 -0.01
C PRO A 146 7.29 24.67 -0.61
N ALA A 147 6.52 24.09 -1.53
CA ALA A 147 5.33 24.73 -2.12
C ALA A 147 4.01 24.20 -1.53
N GLY A 148 4.07 23.42 -0.44
CA GLY A 148 2.90 22.87 0.23
C GLY A 148 2.49 21.48 -0.28
N GLU A 149 3.42 20.76 -0.90
CA GLU A 149 3.22 19.39 -1.39
C GLU A 149 3.16 18.42 -0.22
N TRP A 150 2.00 17.83 0.02
CA TRP A 150 1.79 16.85 1.09
C TRP A 150 1.66 15.41 0.57
N TRP A 151 1.74 15.23 -0.75
CA TRP A 151 1.70 13.95 -1.45
C TRP A 151 3.09 13.48 -1.81
N GLY A 152 3.21 12.19 -2.14
CA GLY A 152 4.48 11.53 -2.37
C GLY A 152 5.45 11.78 -1.21
N VAL A 153 6.74 11.84 -1.53
CA VAL A 153 7.73 12.37 -0.59
C VAL A 153 7.95 13.84 -0.92
N ARG A 154 7.13 14.73 -0.35
CA ARG A 154 7.19 16.18 -0.58
C ARG A 154 7.07 16.57 -2.06
N GLY A 155 6.13 15.95 -2.77
CA GLY A 155 5.92 16.12 -4.20
C GLY A 155 6.67 15.11 -5.08
N GLU A 156 7.62 14.36 -4.51
CA GLU A 156 8.36 13.31 -5.22
C GLU A 156 7.52 12.04 -5.38
N VAL A 157 7.29 11.66 -6.63
CA VAL A 157 6.74 10.38 -7.03
C VAL A 157 7.90 9.44 -7.33
N ARG A 158 8.26 8.63 -6.33
CA ARG A 158 9.40 7.71 -6.40
C ARG A 158 9.01 6.38 -7.03
N ASP A 159 9.94 5.76 -7.74
CA ASP A 159 9.74 4.49 -8.45
C ASP A 159 11.07 3.74 -8.66
N ASN A 160 11.02 2.56 -9.27
CA ASN A 160 12.18 1.69 -9.55
C ASN A 160 12.96 1.37 -8.26
N PHE A 161 12.23 0.94 -7.22
CA PHE A 161 12.80 0.66 -5.90
C PHE A 161 13.55 1.86 -5.32
N ASN A 162 12.92 3.05 -5.39
CA ASN A 162 13.47 4.31 -4.89
C ASN A 162 14.76 4.78 -5.62
N HIS A 163 15.08 4.22 -6.79
CA HIS A 163 16.23 4.66 -7.60
C HIS A 163 15.90 5.77 -8.62
N SER A 164 14.62 6.07 -8.83
CA SER A 164 14.16 7.19 -9.65
C SER A 164 13.05 7.95 -8.96
N PHE A 165 12.97 9.26 -9.21
CA PHE A 165 11.90 10.12 -8.72
C PHE A 165 11.57 11.20 -9.74
N GLU A 166 10.31 11.60 -9.75
CA GLU A 166 9.82 12.74 -10.52
C GLU A 166 9.05 13.68 -9.59
N GLN A 167 9.17 14.98 -9.83
CA GLN A 167 8.38 15.99 -9.13
C GLN A 167 7.09 16.20 -9.91
N ILE A 168 5.94 16.11 -9.23
CA ILE A 168 4.64 16.38 -9.86
C ILE A 168 4.02 17.66 -9.29
N THR A 169 3.32 18.40 -10.14
CA THR A 169 2.58 19.60 -9.74
C THR A 169 1.29 19.23 -8.99
N GLN A 170 0.70 20.20 -8.31
CA GLN A 170 -0.63 20.03 -7.71
C GLN A 170 -1.70 19.70 -8.77
N GLU A 171 -1.58 20.25 -9.97
CA GLU A 171 -2.49 19.95 -11.09
C GLU A 171 -2.37 18.48 -11.51
N GLN A 172 -1.15 17.97 -11.70
CA GLN A 172 -0.91 16.56 -12.00
C GLN A 172 -1.38 15.63 -10.87
N HIS A 173 -1.19 16.05 -9.61
CA HIS A 173 -1.71 15.31 -8.46
C HIS A 173 -3.24 15.20 -8.47
N LEU A 174 -3.94 16.28 -8.83
CA LEU A 174 -5.40 16.29 -9.00
C LEU A 174 -5.83 15.47 -10.23
N GLU A 175 -5.11 15.53 -11.34
CA GLU A 175 -5.38 14.70 -12.52
C GLU A 175 -5.28 13.20 -12.19
N ASN A 176 -4.27 12.80 -11.40
CA ASN A 176 -4.12 11.43 -10.92
C ASN A 176 -5.32 10.99 -10.06
N PHE A 177 -5.80 11.85 -9.17
CA PHE A 177 -7.02 11.60 -8.41
C PHE A 177 -8.22 11.37 -9.31
N MET A 178 -8.48 12.27 -10.26
CA MET A 178 -9.60 12.15 -11.18
C MET A 178 -9.54 10.87 -12.02
N LEU A 179 -8.33 10.45 -12.41
CA LEU A 179 -8.12 9.22 -13.16
C LEU A 179 -8.39 7.97 -12.32
N ILE A 180 -7.98 7.95 -11.05
CA ILE A 180 -8.31 6.84 -10.15
C ILE A 180 -9.82 6.80 -9.90
N GLU A 181 -10.42 7.93 -9.54
CA GLU A 181 -11.85 8.06 -9.28
C GLU A 181 -12.68 7.54 -10.46
N SER A 182 -12.26 7.82 -11.70
CA SER A 182 -13.00 7.41 -12.90
C SER A 182 -13.03 5.90 -13.16
N HIS A 183 -12.13 5.11 -12.55
CA HIS A 183 -12.07 3.64 -12.73
C HIS A 183 -12.42 2.87 -11.45
N LEU A 184 -12.62 3.56 -10.33
CA LEU A 184 -12.77 2.95 -9.01
C LEU A 184 -14.20 2.46 -8.77
N ASP A 185 -14.37 1.16 -8.55
CA ASP A 185 -15.64 0.55 -8.09
C ASP A 185 -15.68 0.49 -6.56
N LEU A 186 -14.58 0.02 -5.97
CA LEU A 186 -14.45 -0.15 -4.53
C LEU A 186 -13.04 0.21 -4.08
N TYR A 187 -12.98 1.02 -3.03
CA TYR A 187 -11.77 1.32 -2.28
C TYR A 187 -11.96 0.82 -0.85
N TRP A 188 -11.10 -0.08 -0.40
CA TRP A 188 -11.19 -0.64 0.93
C TRP A 188 -9.81 -0.78 1.58
N GLU A 189 -9.54 0.09 2.56
CA GLU A 189 -8.37 -0.04 3.42
C GLU A 189 -8.54 -1.17 4.41
N LEU A 190 -7.50 -1.98 4.55
CA LEU A 190 -7.47 -3.08 5.50
C LEU A 190 -7.19 -2.50 6.89
N PRO A 191 -8.15 -2.58 7.83
CA PRO A 191 -7.93 -2.11 9.18
C PRO A 191 -6.93 -3.01 9.91
N PRO A 192 -6.27 -2.48 10.96
CA PRO A 192 -5.53 -3.35 11.87
C PRO A 192 -6.44 -4.40 12.47
N VAL A 193 -5.93 -5.63 12.59
CA VAL A 193 -6.69 -6.74 13.18
C VAL A 193 -7.15 -6.44 14.60
N ALA A 194 -6.29 -5.82 15.42
CA ALA A 194 -6.61 -5.47 16.79
C ALA A 194 -5.97 -4.15 17.22
N ALA A 195 -6.58 -3.50 18.20
CA ALA A 195 -6.14 -2.21 18.70
C ALA A 195 -4.71 -2.26 19.27
N PRO A 196 -3.93 -1.17 19.14
CA PRO A 196 -2.59 -1.09 19.71
C PRO A 196 -2.49 -1.38 21.21
N SER A 197 -3.55 -1.12 21.98
CA SER A 197 -3.59 -1.47 23.41
C SER A 197 -3.55 -2.98 23.67
N LEU A 198 -3.95 -3.80 22.69
CA LEU A 198 -3.93 -5.26 22.75
C LEU A 198 -2.65 -5.83 22.12
N THR A 199 -2.20 -5.24 21.01
CA THR A 199 -1.10 -5.79 20.20
C THR A 199 0.27 -5.16 20.48
N GLN A 200 0.29 -3.99 21.11
CA GLN A 200 1.49 -3.15 21.30
C GLN A 200 2.14 -2.69 19.98
N GLN A 201 1.41 -2.76 18.85
CA GLN A 201 1.89 -2.23 17.57
C GLN A 201 2.13 -0.72 17.64
N SER A 202 3.15 -0.25 16.92
CA SER A 202 3.60 1.16 16.91
C SER A 202 3.47 1.82 15.54
N ARG A 203 3.18 1.05 14.49
CA ARG A 203 3.10 1.54 13.10
C ARG A 203 1.73 2.05 12.67
N TYR A 204 0.71 1.81 13.48
CA TYR A 204 -0.66 2.26 13.22
C TYR A 204 -0.86 3.75 13.53
N ASP A 205 -1.37 4.50 12.54
CA ASP A 205 -1.66 5.93 12.67
C ASP A 205 -3.19 6.21 12.67
N PRO A 206 -3.86 6.38 13.83
CA PRO A 206 -5.31 6.59 13.89
C PRO A 206 -5.86 7.93 13.35
N ALA A 207 -5.06 8.91 12.90
CA ALA A 207 -5.66 10.20 12.49
C ALA A 207 -6.57 10.05 11.27
N ARG A 208 -6.22 9.14 10.38
CA ARG A 208 -6.87 9.01 9.08
C ARG A 208 -7.10 7.55 8.67
N THR A 209 -6.57 6.55 9.37
CA THR A 209 -6.85 5.12 9.08
C THR A 209 -8.19 4.65 9.65
N THR A 210 -8.71 3.57 9.10
CA THR A 210 -9.87 2.84 9.64
C THR A 210 -9.63 2.31 11.06
N TYR A 211 -10.70 2.21 11.86
CA TYR A 211 -10.63 1.64 13.20
C TYR A 211 -10.21 0.15 13.17
N PRO A 212 -9.48 -0.34 14.20
CA PRO A 212 -9.17 -1.75 14.32
C PRO A 212 -10.42 -2.63 14.38
N ILE A 213 -10.33 -3.85 13.85
CA ILE A 213 -11.44 -4.82 13.86
C ILE A 213 -11.79 -5.18 15.31
N ILE A 214 -10.79 -5.53 16.11
CA ILE A 214 -10.94 -5.79 17.55
C ILE A 214 -10.50 -4.55 18.32
N ARG A 215 -11.44 -3.95 19.04
CA ARG A 215 -11.23 -2.74 19.84
C ARG A 215 -10.51 -3.05 21.14
N GLY A 216 -9.90 -2.02 21.73
CA GLY A 216 -9.05 -2.18 22.91
C GLY A 216 -9.73 -2.74 24.16
N ASN A 217 -11.06 -2.69 24.23
CA ASN A 217 -11.87 -3.24 25.32
C ASN A 217 -12.33 -4.70 25.07
N GLU A 218 -12.00 -5.29 23.93
CA GLU A 218 -12.44 -6.63 23.53
C GLU A 218 -11.39 -7.72 23.80
N THR A 219 -10.71 -7.65 24.96
CA THR A 219 -9.63 -8.56 25.35
C THR A 219 -10.04 -10.03 25.33
N ALA A 220 -11.26 -10.35 25.80
CA ALA A 220 -11.76 -11.72 25.80
C ALA A 220 -11.88 -12.32 24.38
N LEU A 221 -12.31 -11.52 23.40
CA LEU A 221 -12.39 -11.95 22.00
C LEU A 221 -10.99 -12.10 21.41
N PHE A 222 -10.08 -11.17 21.69
CA PHE A 222 -8.68 -11.24 21.27
C PHE A 222 -7.99 -12.53 21.73
N ASP A 223 -8.19 -12.90 23.00
CA ASP A 223 -7.63 -14.13 23.58
C ASP A 223 -8.34 -15.38 23.03
N GLN A 224 -9.67 -15.35 22.88
CA GLN A 224 -10.44 -16.47 22.33
C GLN A 224 -10.02 -16.82 20.90
N LEU A 225 -9.67 -15.81 20.09
CA LEU A 225 -9.16 -16.00 18.73
C LEU A 225 -7.68 -16.43 18.71
N GLY A 226 -7.04 -16.55 19.87
CA GLY A 226 -5.64 -16.95 20.00
C GLY A 226 -4.64 -15.88 19.54
N LEU A 227 -5.09 -14.65 19.30
CA LEU A 227 -4.25 -13.58 18.76
C LEU A 227 -3.18 -13.12 19.76
N GLY A 228 -3.43 -13.26 21.06
CA GLY A 228 -2.44 -12.98 22.10
C GLY A 228 -1.22 -13.91 22.08
N ASN A 229 -1.29 -15.04 21.36
CA ASN A 229 -0.16 -15.96 21.20
C ASN A 229 0.72 -15.62 20.00
N LEU A 230 0.32 -14.66 19.15
CA LEU A 230 1.11 -14.22 18.01
C LEU A 230 2.24 -13.30 18.47
N ASP A 231 3.38 -13.34 17.76
CA ASP A 231 4.46 -12.39 17.99
C ASP A 231 3.95 -10.97 17.71
N LYS A 232 4.24 -10.05 18.65
CA LYS A 232 3.88 -8.64 18.56
C LYS A 232 4.36 -8.00 17.26
N VAL A 233 5.52 -8.42 16.75
CA VAL A 233 6.09 -7.92 15.49
C VAL A 233 5.18 -8.20 14.29
N LEU A 234 4.40 -9.29 14.31
CA LEU A 234 3.48 -9.63 13.21
C LEU A 234 2.39 -8.57 13.04
N PHE A 235 1.94 -7.93 14.11
CA PHE A 235 0.94 -6.86 14.03
C PHE A 235 1.48 -5.58 13.39
N ASN A 236 2.79 -5.35 13.44
CA ASN A 236 3.45 -4.24 12.73
C ASN A 236 3.73 -4.57 11.26
N GLY A 237 3.64 -5.84 10.84
CA GLY A 237 4.00 -6.29 9.49
C GLY A 237 2.87 -6.24 8.47
N TYR A 238 1.63 -5.97 8.89
CA TYR A 238 0.45 -5.90 8.03
C TYR A 238 -0.35 -4.63 8.33
N THR A 239 0.32 -3.49 8.28
CA THR A 239 -0.30 -2.18 8.49
C THR A 239 -0.42 -1.47 7.16
N GLN A 240 -1.57 -0.82 6.89
CA GLN A 240 -1.77 0.04 5.72
C GLN A 240 -1.80 -0.67 4.36
N MET A 241 -2.53 -1.79 4.23
CA MET A 241 -2.88 -2.31 2.90
C MET A 241 -4.18 -1.70 2.38
N VAL A 242 -4.32 -1.62 1.07
CA VAL A 242 -5.58 -1.27 0.41
C VAL A 242 -5.93 -2.28 -0.66
N TYR A 243 -7.21 -2.66 -0.70
CA TYR A 243 -7.80 -3.39 -1.79
C TYR A 243 -8.60 -2.44 -2.68
N LEU A 244 -8.36 -2.53 -3.98
CA LEU A 244 -9.16 -1.88 -5.01
C LEU A 244 -9.91 -2.91 -5.84
N LYS A 245 -11.18 -2.60 -6.12
CA LYS A 245 -11.86 -3.13 -7.30
C LYS A 245 -11.98 -2.02 -8.33
N VAL A 246 -11.51 -2.29 -9.54
CA VAL A 246 -11.47 -1.30 -10.63
C VAL A 246 -12.17 -1.83 -11.88
N PHE A 247 -12.72 -0.92 -12.66
CA PHE A 247 -13.17 -1.17 -14.02
C PHE A 247 -12.00 -0.88 -14.96
N PRO A 248 -11.42 -1.88 -15.64
CA PRO A 248 -10.34 -1.68 -16.60
C PRO A 248 -10.83 -0.99 -17.89
#